data_AF-A0A7C5DH96-F1
#
_entry.id   AF-A0A7C5DH96-F1
#
_cell.length_a   1.000
_cell.length_b   1.000
_cell.length_c   1.000
_cell.angle_alpha   90.00
_cell.angle_beta   90.00
_cell.angle_gamma   90.00
#
_symmetry.space_group_name_H-M   'P 1'
#
loop_
_entity.id
_entity.type
_entity.pdbx_description
1 polymer ?
#
loop_
_entity_poly.entity_id
_entity_poly.type
_entity_poly.pdbx_seq_one_letter_code
_entity_poly.pdbx_strand_id
1 'polypeptide(L)'
;PPIVAATLTNFFGDITGRNLLIFPEKNARLIIDVLLNKKPGETKTFGEMEISSIKEVANIITSSYLGAISEFLKIMVLPSVPSFVLDDVGAITSSAYLEFADGREYGFCVETNFYFTKEDLKLDGFLLMIPDKNGLETMLKNMGLI
;
A
#
# COMPACT_ATOMS: atom_id res chain seq x y z
N PRO A 1 -9.92 -3.02 16.49
CA PRO A 1 -8.61 -2.44 16.17
C PRO A 1 -8.82 -1.00 15.65
N PRO A 2 -7.79 -0.19 15.37
CA PRO A 2 -8.02 1.17 14.86
C PRO A 2 -8.61 1.12 13.44
N ILE A 3 -9.48 2.09 13.13
CA ILE A 3 -9.93 2.34 11.75
C ILE A 3 -8.78 2.94 10.95
N VAL A 4 -8.58 2.40 9.75
CA VAL A 4 -7.54 2.82 8.83
C VAL A 4 -8.12 3.06 7.44
N ALA A 5 -7.54 4.00 6.72
CA ALA A 5 -7.76 4.16 5.30
C ALA A 5 -6.70 3.34 4.58
N ALA A 6 -7.12 2.39 3.75
CA ALA A 6 -6.20 1.54 3.01
C ALA A 6 -6.56 1.49 1.53
N THR A 7 -5.56 1.18 0.72
CA THR A 7 -5.76 0.83 -0.67
C THR A 7 -5.22 -0.55 -0.96
N LEU A 8 -6.00 -1.34 -1.69
CA LEU A 8 -5.60 -2.65 -2.18
C LEU A 8 -5.27 -2.58 -3.67
N THR A 9 -4.11 -3.08 -4.03
CA THR A 9 -3.66 -3.22 -5.42
C THR A 9 -3.23 -4.65 -5.65
N ASN A 10 -3.73 -5.31 -6.69
CA ASN A 10 -3.17 -6.58 -7.13
C ASN A 10 -1.93 -6.30 -7.99
N PHE A 11 -0.94 -7.18 -7.96
CA PHE A 11 0.15 -7.13 -8.92
C PHE A 11 0.27 -8.46 -9.67
N PHE A 12 0.71 -8.36 -10.92
CA PHE A 12 0.78 -9.46 -11.87
C PHE A 12 2.10 -9.45 -12.64
N GLY A 13 2.42 -10.56 -13.30
CA GLY A 13 3.63 -10.73 -14.11
C GLY A 13 4.36 -12.00 -13.70
N ASP A 14 5.69 -11.90 -13.58
CA ASP A 14 6.54 -13.02 -13.16
C ASP A 14 6.26 -13.46 -11.71
N ILE A 15 5.76 -12.53 -10.89
CA ILE A 15 5.21 -12.80 -9.56
C ILE A 15 3.81 -12.20 -9.47
N THR A 16 2.93 -12.82 -8.69
CA THR A 16 1.60 -12.29 -8.42
C THR A 16 1.34 -12.16 -6.93
N GLY A 17 0.37 -11.32 -6.57
CA GLY A 17 0.05 -11.06 -5.18
C GLY A 17 -0.66 -9.73 -5.00
N ARG A 18 -0.58 -9.19 -3.79
CA ARG A 18 -1.28 -7.97 -3.39
C ARG A 18 -0.40 -7.01 -2.63
N ASN A 19 -0.66 -5.73 -2.83
CA ASN A 19 -0.13 -4.64 -2.03
C ASN A 19 -1.28 -3.97 -1.29
N LEU A 20 -1.12 -3.82 0.02
CA LEU A 20 -1.91 -2.96 0.86
C LEU A 20 -1.07 -1.74 1.22
N LEU A 21 -1.57 -0.56 0.92
CA LEU A 21 -1.04 0.67 1.49
C LEU A 21 -2.02 1.16 2.56
N ILE A 22 -1.58 1.25 3.80
CA ILE A 22 -2.40 1.49 4.97
C ILE A 22 -1.96 2.77 5.66
N PHE A 23 -2.91 3.62 5.98
CA PHE A 23 -2.71 4.84 6.74
C PHE A 23 -3.65 4.87 7.94
N PRO A 24 -3.18 5.30 9.13
CA PRO A 24 -4.09 5.76 10.16
C PRO A 24 -5.09 6.76 9.56
N GLU A 25 -6.38 6.64 9.88
CA GLU A 25 -7.43 7.47 9.25
C GLU A 25 -7.10 8.96 9.30
N LYS A 26 -6.60 9.43 10.46
CA LYS A 26 -6.16 10.81 10.66
C LYS A 26 -5.04 11.21 9.69
N ASN A 27 -4.05 10.35 9.47
CA ASN A 27 -2.94 10.63 8.56
C ASN A 27 -3.42 10.68 7.12
N ALA A 28 -4.30 9.77 6.70
CA ALA A 28 -4.88 9.79 5.36
C ALA A 28 -5.61 11.12 5.07
N ARG A 29 -6.39 11.62 6.04
CA ARG A 29 -7.06 12.92 5.93
C ARG A 29 -6.09 14.07 5.79
N LEU A 30 -4.99 14.06 6.55
CA LEU A 30 -3.95 15.08 6.45
C LEU A 30 -3.21 15.03 5.10
N ILE A 31 -2.93 13.82 4.58
CA ILE A 31 -2.36 13.64 3.23
C ILE A 31 -3.31 14.25 2.19
N ILE A 32 -4.61 13.95 2.28
CA ILE A 32 -5.63 14.53 1.38
C ILE A 32 -5.66 16.05 1.47
N ASP A 33 -5.63 16.61 2.69
CA ASP A 33 -5.65 18.06 2.89
C ASP A 33 -4.46 18.72 2.18
N VAL A 34 -3.26 18.14 2.30
CA VAL A 34 -2.07 18.63 1.61
C VAL A 34 -2.24 18.55 0.10
N LEU A 35 -2.69 17.42 -0.45
CA LEU A 35 -2.83 17.21 -1.90
C LEU A 35 -3.87 18.13 -2.53
N LEU A 36 -4.97 18.39 -1.82
CA LEU A 36 -6.04 19.26 -2.27
C LEU A 36 -5.82 20.73 -1.88
N ASN A 37 -4.66 21.06 -1.30
CA ASN A 37 -4.30 22.40 -0.82
C ASN A 37 -5.37 22.99 0.13
N LYS A 38 -5.94 22.13 0.99
CA LYS A 38 -6.84 22.46 2.08
C LYS A 38 -6.06 22.73 3.37
N LYS A 39 -6.71 23.32 4.38
CA LYS A 39 -6.07 23.45 5.70
C LYS A 39 -6.00 22.09 6.40
N PRO A 40 -4.95 21.82 7.19
CA PRO A 40 -4.86 20.58 7.97
C PRO A 40 -6.09 20.36 8.86
N GLY A 41 -6.72 19.19 8.72
CA GLY A 41 -7.92 18.79 9.45
C GLY A 41 -9.24 19.22 8.79
N GLU A 42 -9.21 19.78 7.58
CA GLU A 42 -10.42 20.21 6.87
C GLU A 42 -11.21 19.03 6.29
N THR A 43 -10.52 17.97 5.86
CA THR A 43 -11.17 16.76 5.32
C THR A 43 -11.86 15.94 6.42
N LYS A 44 -13.20 15.96 6.44
CA LYS A 44 -14.05 15.24 7.41
C LYS A 44 -14.67 13.94 6.90
N THR A 45 -14.76 13.77 5.59
CA THR A 45 -15.34 12.59 4.94
C THR A 45 -14.46 12.13 3.79
N PHE A 46 -14.63 10.88 3.36
CA PHE A 46 -13.98 10.34 2.18
C PHE A 46 -15.00 10.32 1.04
N GLY A 47 -15.15 11.45 0.34
CA GLY A 47 -15.96 11.54 -0.87
C GLY A 47 -15.18 11.07 -2.10
N GLU A 48 -15.77 11.21 -3.29
CA GLU A 48 -15.16 10.77 -4.54
C GLU A 48 -13.78 11.42 -4.79
N MET A 49 -13.66 12.73 -4.53
CA MET A 49 -12.42 13.48 -4.72
C MET A 49 -11.33 13.04 -3.73
N GLU A 50 -11.69 12.88 -2.45
CA GLU A 50 -10.78 12.44 -1.40
C GLU A 50 -10.29 11.01 -1.65
N ILE A 51 -11.19 10.11 -2.06
CA ILE A 51 -10.87 8.72 -2.42
C ILE A 51 -9.95 8.69 -3.65
N SER A 52 -10.25 9.48 -4.67
CA SER A 52 -9.41 9.58 -5.87
C SER A 52 -7.99 10.05 -5.53
N SER A 53 -7.89 11.04 -4.65
CA SER A 53 -6.59 11.59 -4.20
C SER A 53 -5.74 10.53 -3.49
N ILE A 54 -6.33 9.76 -2.57
CA ILE A 54 -5.62 8.66 -1.90
C ILE A 54 -5.25 7.54 -2.88
N LYS A 55 -6.12 7.22 -3.83
CA LYS A 55 -5.82 6.24 -4.87
C LYS A 55 -4.65 6.66 -5.74
N GLU A 56 -4.50 7.94 -6.05
CA GLU A 56 -3.34 8.44 -6.80
C GLU A 56 -2.04 8.30 -6.00
N VAL A 57 -2.05 8.66 -4.71
CA VAL A 57 -0.92 8.42 -3.80
C VAL A 57 -0.54 6.94 -3.79
N ALA A 58 -1.52 6.07 -3.63
CA ALA A 58 -1.32 4.63 -3.64
C ALA A 58 -0.73 4.13 -4.97
N ASN A 59 -1.21 4.66 -6.09
CA ASN A 59 -0.72 4.32 -7.42
C ASN A 59 0.76 4.72 -7.57
N ILE A 60 1.14 5.94 -7.16
CA ILE A 60 2.53 6.44 -7.23
C ILE A 60 3.47 5.59 -6.37
N ILE A 61 3.11 5.35 -5.09
CA ILE A 61 3.92 4.58 -4.16
C ILE A 61 4.05 3.14 -4.66
N THR A 62 2.93 2.50 -4.97
CA THR A 62 2.93 1.10 -5.43
C THR A 62 3.77 0.94 -6.70
N SER A 63 3.62 1.84 -7.67
CA SER A 63 4.40 1.79 -8.92
C SER A 63 5.89 1.98 -8.67
N SER A 64 6.25 2.87 -7.74
CA SER A 64 7.65 3.11 -7.37
C SER A 64 8.28 1.90 -6.69
N TYR A 65 7.57 1.27 -5.75
CA TYR A 65 8.01 0.04 -5.08
C TYR A 65 8.13 -1.14 -6.04
N LEU A 66 7.09 -1.39 -6.85
CA LEU A 66 7.11 -2.48 -7.83
C LEU A 66 8.17 -2.26 -8.91
N GLY A 67 8.40 -1.01 -9.32
CA GLY A 67 9.47 -0.65 -10.25
C GLY A 67 10.85 -0.97 -9.68
N ALA A 68 11.11 -0.58 -8.44
CA ALA A 68 12.37 -0.89 -7.76
C ALA A 68 12.60 -2.40 -7.58
N ILE A 69 11.55 -3.15 -7.21
CA ILE A 69 11.61 -4.61 -7.09
C ILE A 69 11.87 -5.26 -8.45
N SER A 70 11.19 -4.80 -9.50
CA SER A 70 11.37 -5.29 -10.87
C SER A 70 12.81 -5.09 -11.34
N GLU A 71 13.38 -3.92 -11.10
CA GLU A 71 14.77 -3.62 -11.46
C GLU A 71 15.79 -4.45 -10.66
N PHE A 72 15.55 -4.59 -9.36
CA PHE A 72 16.45 -5.30 -8.44
C PHE A 72 16.47 -6.81 -8.70
N LEU A 73 15.30 -7.43 -8.89
CA LEU A 73 15.17 -8.87 -9.09
C LEU A 73 15.19 -9.29 -10.56
N LYS A 74 15.25 -8.33 -11.50
CA LYS A 74 15.19 -8.56 -12.96
C LYS A 74 13.95 -9.33 -13.40
N ILE A 75 12.80 -8.95 -12.83
CA ILE A 75 11.48 -9.51 -13.14
C ILE A 75 10.54 -8.42 -13.64
N MET A 76 9.45 -8.81 -14.30
CA MET A 76 8.37 -7.93 -14.71
C MET A 76 7.20 -8.03 -13.73
N VAL A 77 6.85 -6.91 -13.10
CA VAL A 77 5.69 -6.81 -12.22
C VAL A 77 4.88 -5.55 -12.54
N LEU A 78 3.56 -5.69 -12.69
CA LEU A 78 2.65 -4.60 -13.02
C LEU A 78 1.50 -4.51 -12.01
N PRO A 79 1.18 -3.31 -11.49
CA PRO A 79 0.05 -3.10 -10.60
C PRO A 79 -1.29 -3.03 -11.35
N SER A 80 -2.37 -3.41 -10.66
CA SER A 80 -3.74 -3.03 -11.01
C SER A 80 -4.04 -1.59 -10.58
N VAL A 81 -5.21 -1.09 -10.96
CA VAL A 81 -5.76 0.12 -10.33
C VAL A 81 -6.01 -0.14 -8.83
N PRO A 82 -5.71 0.84 -7.94
CA PRO A 82 -5.99 0.67 -6.52
C PRO A 82 -7.49 0.73 -6.21
N SER A 83 -7.94 -0.11 -5.28
CA SER A 83 -9.26 -0.03 -4.65
C SER A 83 -9.12 0.58 -3.26
N PHE A 84 -10.06 1.41 -2.83
CA PHE A 84 -10.04 2.05 -1.51
C PHE A 84 -10.94 1.32 -0.52
N VAL A 85 -10.50 1.23 0.73
CA VAL A 85 -11.28 0.70 1.86
C VAL A 85 -11.02 1.55 3.11
N LEU A 86 -12.07 1.77 3.89
CA LEU A 86 -12.00 2.41 5.19
C LEU A 86 -12.64 1.47 6.21
N ASP A 87 -11.82 0.79 7.00
CA ASP A 87 -12.30 -0.22 7.94
C ASP A 87 -11.25 -0.49 9.03
N ASP A 88 -11.58 -1.41 9.93
CA ASP A 88 -10.68 -1.98 10.91
C ASP A 88 -9.45 -2.62 10.25
N VAL A 89 -8.24 -2.26 10.73
CA VAL A 89 -6.99 -2.80 10.19
C VAL A 89 -6.92 -4.33 10.26
N GLY A 90 -7.50 -4.94 11.29
CA GLY A 90 -7.56 -6.40 11.43
C GLY A 90 -8.45 -7.03 10.35
N ALA A 91 -9.60 -6.42 10.05
CA ALA A 91 -10.49 -6.88 8.97
C ALA A 91 -9.84 -6.76 7.59
N ILE A 92 -9.20 -5.62 7.30
CA ILE A 92 -8.51 -5.37 6.02
C ILE A 92 -7.34 -6.34 5.82
N THR A 93 -6.48 -6.49 6.83
CA THR A 93 -5.33 -7.39 6.71
C THR A 93 -5.79 -8.84 6.60
N SER A 94 -6.71 -9.28 7.46
CA SER A 94 -7.22 -10.67 7.42
C SER A 94 -7.85 -11.00 6.07
N SER A 95 -8.69 -10.12 5.53
CA SER A 95 -9.30 -10.34 4.21
C SER A 95 -8.28 -10.39 3.07
N ALA A 96 -7.22 -9.57 3.12
CA ALA A 96 -6.16 -9.62 2.12
C ALA A 96 -5.32 -10.91 2.18
N TYR A 97 -5.12 -11.48 3.37
CA TYR A 97 -4.39 -12.74 3.57
C TYR A 97 -5.21 -13.99 3.30
N LEU A 98 -6.51 -13.99 3.61
CA LEU A 98 -7.38 -15.17 3.48
C LEU A 98 -7.42 -15.76 2.06
N GLU A 99 -7.22 -14.94 1.03
CA GLU A 99 -7.18 -15.41 -0.37
C GLU A 99 -5.85 -16.06 -0.79
N PHE A 100 -4.77 -15.93 0.00
CA PHE A 100 -3.44 -16.52 -0.28
C PHE A 100 -3.00 -17.55 0.77
N ALA A 101 -3.90 -17.91 1.69
CA ALA A 101 -3.63 -18.78 2.82
C ALA A 101 -3.53 -20.27 2.41
N ASP A 102 -2.49 -20.62 1.65
CA ASP A 102 -2.09 -22.02 1.42
C ASP A 102 -0.81 -22.38 2.22
N GLY A 103 -0.69 -21.81 3.42
CA GLY A 103 0.21 -22.30 4.48
C GLY A 103 1.64 -21.76 4.54
N ARG A 104 1.98 -20.66 3.85
CA ARG A 104 3.25 -19.94 4.09
C ARG A 104 3.01 -18.42 4.15
N GLU A 105 3.30 -17.85 5.32
CA GLU A 105 2.84 -16.54 5.78
C GLU A 105 3.96 -15.48 5.78
N TYR A 106 4.65 -15.28 4.65
CA TYR A 106 5.65 -14.22 4.58
C TYR A 106 5.16 -13.09 3.69
N GLY A 107 4.84 -11.96 4.32
CA GLY A 107 4.62 -10.68 3.66
C GLY A 107 5.76 -9.72 4.00
N PHE A 108 6.07 -8.82 3.07
CA PHE A 108 6.99 -7.72 3.33
C PHE A 108 6.18 -6.55 3.88
N CYS A 109 6.52 -6.08 5.08
CA CYS A 109 5.94 -4.87 5.65
C CYS A 109 6.99 -3.77 5.65
N VAL A 110 6.68 -2.64 5.00
CA VAL A 110 7.55 -1.47 4.91
C VAL A 110 6.84 -0.28 5.53
N GLU A 111 7.38 0.22 6.64
CA GLU A 111 6.96 1.52 7.17
C GLU A 111 7.39 2.62 6.20
N THR A 112 6.43 3.46 5.81
CA THR A 112 6.64 4.57 4.87
C THR A 112 6.35 5.88 5.61
N ASN A 113 7.36 6.75 5.70
CA ASN A 113 7.21 8.07 6.30
C ASN A 113 7.14 9.15 5.22
N PHE A 114 6.17 10.05 5.34
CA PHE A 114 5.93 11.18 4.46
C PHE A 114 6.32 12.47 5.19
N TYR A 115 7.13 13.28 4.53
CA TYR A 115 7.61 14.56 5.05
C TYR A 115 7.12 15.68 4.14
N PHE A 116 6.27 16.56 4.67
CA PHE A 116 5.72 17.71 3.97
C PHE A 116 6.37 18.98 4.51
N THR A 117 7.39 19.48 3.80
CA THR A 117 8.22 20.61 4.25
C THR A 117 7.45 21.92 4.41
N LYS A 118 6.47 22.17 3.54
CA LYS A 118 5.70 23.43 3.57
C LYS A 118 4.75 23.48 4.77
N GLU A 119 4.20 22.34 5.17
CA GLU A 119 3.24 22.21 6.26
C GLU A 119 3.90 21.81 7.59
N ASP A 120 5.20 21.51 7.59
CA ASP A 120 5.95 20.95 8.74
C ASP A 120 5.28 19.70 9.33
N LEU A 121 4.83 18.80 8.44
CA LEU A 121 4.13 17.57 8.80
C LEU A 121 4.99 16.34 8.52
N LYS A 122 5.03 15.45 9.51
CA LYS A 122 5.52 14.07 9.37
C LYS A 122 4.35 13.11 9.57
N LEU A 123 4.06 12.32 8.54
CA LEU A 123 2.97 11.33 8.55
C LEU A 123 3.54 9.94 8.27
N ASP A 124 2.93 8.93 8.87
CA ASP A 124 3.30 7.52 8.69
C ASP A 124 2.20 6.73 7.99
N GLY A 125 2.63 5.68 7.29
CA GLY A 125 1.81 4.65 6.69
C GLY A 125 2.62 3.37 6.51
N PHE A 126 1.95 2.30 6.10
CA PHE A 126 2.55 0.98 5.94
C PHE A 126 2.23 0.44 4.56
N LEU A 127 3.24 -0.06 3.86
CA LEU A 127 3.05 -0.86 2.67
C LEU A 127 3.26 -2.33 3.04
N LEU A 128 2.23 -3.14 2.89
CA LEU A 128 2.30 -4.59 3.02
C LEU A 128 2.23 -5.21 1.63
N MET A 129 3.29 -5.90 1.24
CA MET A 129 3.34 -6.72 0.04
C MET A 129 3.18 -8.19 0.41
N ILE A 130 2.18 -8.81 -0.18
CA ILE A 130 1.77 -10.19 0.06
C ILE A 130 1.89 -10.92 -1.29
N PRO A 131 3.08 -11.44 -1.63
CA PRO A 131 3.23 -12.27 -2.81
C PRO A 131 2.54 -13.62 -2.60
N ASP A 132 2.11 -14.23 -3.70
CA ASP A 132 1.73 -15.65 -3.68
C ASP A 132 2.96 -16.53 -3.35
N LYS A 133 2.71 -17.81 -3.05
CA LYS A 133 3.77 -18.77 -2.69
C LYS A 133 4.90 -18.86 -3.72
N ASN A 134 4.56 -18.91 -5.01
CA ASN A 134 5.56 -19.00 -6.08
C ASN A 134 6.31 -17.67 -6.25
N GLY A 135 5.61 -16.56 -6.08
CA GLY A 135 6.16 -15.21 -6.10
C GLY A 135 7.19 -15.03 -5.00
N LEU A 136 6.86 -15.41 -3.76
CA LEU A 136 7.77 -15.37 -2.63
C LEU A 136 9.03 -16.22 -2.88
N GLU A 137 8.85 -17.47 -3.32
CA GLU A 137 9.98 -18.35 -3.60
C GLU A 137 10.90 -17.77 -4.69
N THR A 138 10.32 -17.17 -5.73
CA THR A 138 11.07 -16.50 -6.80
C THR A 138 11.85 -15.30 -6.27
N MET A 139 11.22 -14.46 -5.43
CA MET A 139 11.87 -13.32 -4.81
C MET A 139 13.05 -13.76 -3.94
N LEU A 140 12.85 -14.72 -3.04
CA LEU A 140 13.89 -15.19 -2.11
C LEU A 140 15.08 -15.84 -2.84
N LYS A 141 14.82 -16.63 -3.89
CA LYS A 141 15.88 -17.21 -4.74
C LYS A 141 16.69 -16.13 -5.45
N ASN A 142 16.02 -15.14 -6.05
CA ASN A 142 16.70 -14.03 -6.74
C ASN A 142 17.51 -13.16 -5.78
N MET A 143 17.12 -13.10 -4.50
CA MET A 143 17.88 -12.44 -3.44
C MET A 143 19.01 -13.29 -2.86
N GLY A 144 19.16 -14.56 -3.27
CA GLY A 144 20.17 -15.49 -2.75
C GLY A 144 19.94 -15.91 -1.29
N LEU A 145 18.70 -15.82 -0.80
CA LEU A 145 18.34 -16.16 0.58
C LEU A 145 17.96 -17.64 0.76
N ILE A 146 17.57 -18.31 -0.33
CA ILE A 146 17.27 -19.75 -0.40
C ILE A 146 17.79 -20.36 -1.70
#